data_AF-A0A9X4IH69-F1
#
_entry.id   AF-A0A9X4IH69-F1
#
_cell.length_a   1.000
_cell.length_b   1.000
_cell.length_c   1.000
_cell.angle_alpha   90.00
_cell.angle_beta   90.00
_cell.angle_gamma   90.00
#
_symmetry.space_group_name_H-M   'P 1'
#
loop_
_entity.id
_entity.type
_entity.pdbx_description
1 polymer ?
#
loop_
_entity_poly.entity_id
_entity_poly.type
_entity_poly.pdbx_seq_one_letter_code
_entity_poly.pdbx_strand_id
1 'polypeptide(L)'
;MPPTPMLDAPEAIFIAIRNAGPSLAWLGMIINLAAILGLGSAILICNYGQIRIFYAMARDGLMPKSFAAVNPEHHVPWQATLWVTLVAAIIGGIAPLDVLGDLVSLGTLMAFALVCVATLVLRIRDPHRPRPFRVPYLPAVAVIGAVVCVALMVTLGLANWLRFGAWSVLGLVIYFVYGMRNSARQRAAQMAE
;
A
#
# COMPACT_ATOMS: atom_id res chain seq x y z
N MET A 1 -16.13 27.60 18.52
CA MET A 1 -15.59 26.27 18.20
C MET A 1 -16.64 25.58 17.34
N PRO A 2 -16.36 25.18 16.08
CA PRO A 2 -17.37 24.50 15.28
C PRO A 2 -17.79 23.20 15.97
N PRO A 3 -19.07 22.81 15.90
CA PRO A 3 -19.55 21.60 16.56
C PRO A 3 -18.81 20.37 16.01
N THR A 4 -18.33 19.51 16.90
CA THR A 4 -17.58 18.28 16.60
C THR A 4 -18.16 17.39 15.47
N PRO A 5 -19.48 17.21 15.31
CA PRO A 5 -20.02 16.39 14.21
C PRO A 5 -19.71 16.92 12.79
N MET A 6 -19.25 18.17 12.63
CA MET A 6 -18.83 18.70 11.32
C MET A 6 -17.43 18.25 10.89
N LEU A 7 -16.56 17.87 11.84
CA LEU A 7 -15.18 17.44 11.54
C LEU A 7 -15.09 15.95 11.21
N ASP A 8 -16.01 15.15 11.76
CA ASP A 8 -16.08 13.70 11.53
C ASP A 8 -16.78 13.35 10.20
N ALA A 9 -17.30 14.35 9.49
CA ALA A 9 -17.96 14.15 8.20
C ALA A 9 -16.92 13.88 7.09
N PRO A 10 -17.15 12.92 6.17
CA PRO A 10 -16.26 12.64 5.03
C PRO A 10 -15.98 13.86 4.15
N GLU A 11 -16.86 14.86 4.22
CA GLU A 11 -16.85 16.10 3.45
C GLU A 11 -16.71 17.35 4.35
N ALA A 12 -15.98 17.21 5.48
CA ALA A 12 -15.79 18.27 6.48
C ALA A 12 -15.35 19.62 5.89
N ILE A 13 -14.46 19.61 4.88
CA ILE A 13 -13.99 20.83 4.19
C ILE A 13 -15.13 21.52 3.44
N PHE A 14 -15.97 20.76 2.74
CA PHE A 14 -17.10 21.30 2.00
C PHE A 14 -18.18 21.85 2.94
N ILE A 15 -18.47 21.14 4.03
CA ILE A 15 -19.41 21.56 5.07
C ILE A 15 -18.91 22.84 5.77
N ALA A 16 -17.60 22.96 6.03
CA ALA A 16 -17.01 24.16 6.59
C ALA A 16 -17.16 25.38 5.65
N ILE A 17 -16.96 25.20 4.34
CA ILE A 17 -17.09 26.28 3.34
C ILE A 17 -18.54 26.71 3.18
N ARG A 18 -19.48 25.76 3.15
CA ARG A 18 -20.92 26.06 3.07
C ARG A 18 -21.40 26.87 4.28
N ASN A 19 -20.85 26.58 5.46
CA ASN A 19 -21.21 27.28 6.70
C ASN A 19 -20.49 28.64 6.86
N ALA A 20 -19.38 28.87 6.16
CA ALA A 20 -18.65 30.15 6.17
C ALA A 20 -19.37 31.27 5.39
N GLY A 21 -20.32 30.92 4.50
CA GLY A 21 -21.26 31.86 3.89
C GLY A 21 -21.53 31.62 2.39
N PRO A 22 -22.64 32.17 1.85
CA PRO A 22 -23.05 31.97 0.44
C PRO A 22 -22.05 32.51 -0.58
N SER A 23 -21.23 33.49 -0.18
CA SER A 23 -20.19 34.11 -1.03
C SER A 23 -19.03 33.16 -1.36
N LEU A 24 -18.85 32.06 -0.63
CA LEU A 24 -17.79 31.07 -0.86
C LEU A 24 -18.28 29.81 -1.62
N ALA A 25 -19.53 29.78 -2.08
CA ALA A 25 -20.08 28.61 -2.79
C ALA A 25 -19.28 28.24 -4.05
N TRP A 26 -18.72 29.22 -4.77
CA TRP A 26 -17.84 29.00 -5.93
C TRP A 26 -16.57 28.22 -5.55
N LEU A 27 -16.00 28.50 -4.39
CA LEU A 27 -14.80 27.82 -3.88
C LEU A 27 -15.12 26.37 -3.50
N GLY A 28 -16.30 26.14 -2.89
CA GLY A 28 -16.80 24.81 -2.59
C GLY A 28 -16.91 23.93 -3.84
N MET A 29 -17.42 24.47 -4.94
CA MET A 29 -17.55 23.75 -6.22
C MET A 29 -16.18 23.35 -6.81
N ILE A 30 -15.21 24.27 -6.79
CA ILE A 30 -13.84 23.99 -7.27
C ILE A 30 -13.17 22.91 -6.42
N ILE A 31 -13.29 23.00 -5.10
CA ILE A 31 -12.69 22.03 -4.17
C ILE A 31 -13.33 20.66 -4.34
N ASN A 32 -14.65 20.58 -4.50
CA ASN A 32 -15.33 19.29 -4.70
C ASN A 32 -14.90 18.64 -6.03
N LEU A 33 -14.81 19.43 -7.11
CA LEU A 33 -14.30 18.95 -8.39
C LEU A 33 -12.84 18.46 -8.28
N ALA A 34 -12.00 19.21 -7.58
CA ALA A 34 -10.60 18.84 -7.33
C ALA A 34 -10.50 17.57 -6.48
N ALA A 35 -11.36 17.40 -5.47
CA ALA A 35 -11.40 16.20 -4.64
C ALA A 35 -11.78 14.97 -5.46
N ILE A 36 -12.80 15.05 -6.32
CA ILE A 36 -13.21 13.95 -7.21
C ILE A 36 -12.07 13.54 -8.14
N LEU A 37 -11.45 14.52 -8.81
CA LEU A 37 -10.33 14.26 -9.74
C LEU A 37 -9.10 13.72 -9.01
N GLY A 38 -8.78 14.28 -7.83
CA GLY A 38 -7.64 13.87 -7.02
C GLY A 38 -7.78 12.46 -6.44
N LEU A 39 -8.92 12.16 -5.83
CA LEU A 39 -9.23 10.83 -5.29
C LEU A 39 -9.30 9.78 -6.42
N GLY A 40 -9.92 10.13 -7.56
CA GLY A 40 -9.96 9.25 -8.73
C GLY A 40 -8.56 8.87 -9.23
N SER A 41 -7.66 9.85 -9.35
CA SER A 41 -6.26 9.60 -9.73
C SER A 41 -5.52 8.74 -8.70
N ALA A 42 -5.69 9.02 -7.41
CA ALA A 42 -5.07 8.24 -6.33
C ALA A 42 -5.51 6.76 -6.37
N ILE A 43 -6.81 6.50 -6.58
CA ILE A 43 -7.34 5.13 -6.71
C ILE A 43 -6.71 4.41 -7.90
N LEU A 44 -6.56 5.07 -9.05
CA LEU A 44 -5.92 4.49 -10.22
C LEU A 44 -4.44 4.13 -9.96
N ILE A 45 -3.69 5.03 -9.33
CA ILE A 45 -2.27 4.81 -9.01
C ILE A 45 -2.12 3.66 -8.01
N CYS A 46 -2.95 3.59 -6.97
CA CYS A 46 -2.92 2.51 -5.99
C CYS A 46 -3.24 1.15 -6.61
N ASN A 47 -4.29 1.05 -7.44
CA ASN A 47 -4.63 -0.19 -8.15
C ASN A 47 -3.49 -0.63 -9.08
N TYR A 48 -2.91 0.31 -9.83
CA TYR A 48 -1.78 0.03 -10.70
C TYR A 48 -0.55 -0.49 -9.94
N GLY A 49 -0.23 0.12 -8.80
CA GLY A 49 0.84 -0.35 -7.91
C GLY A 49 0.61 -1.79 -7.46
N GLN A 50 -0.60 -2.12 -7.02
CA GLN A 50 -0.95 -3.47 -6.58
C GLN A 50 -0.85 -4.51 -7.72
N ILE A 51 -1.33 -4.18 -8.92
CA ILE A 51 -1.24 -5.05 -10.10
C ILE A 51 0.24 -5.35 -10.45
N ARG A 52 1.11 -4.33 -10.41
CA ARG A 52 2.55 -4.51 -10.67
C ARG A 52 3.24 -5.37 -9.63
N ILE A 53 2.90 -5.21 -8.36
CA ILE A 53 3.44 -6.04 -7.28
C ILE A 53 3.05 -7.51 -7.51
N PHE A 54 1.78 -7.78 -7.81
CA PHE A 54 1.31 -9.15 -8.09
C PHE A 54 1.95 -9.74 -9.35
N TYR A 55 2.13 -8.93 -10.40
CA TYR A 55 2.85 -9.36 -11.60
C TYR A 55 4.31 -9.73 -11.30
N ALA A 56 5.02 -8.91 -10.52
CA ALA A 56 6.40 -9.20 -10.10
C ALA A 56 6.48 -10.47 -9.23
N MET A 57 5.58 -10.62 -8.26
CA MET A 57 5.48 -11.82 -7.41
C MET A 57 5.17 -13.09 -8.23
N ALA A 58 4.30 -13.00 -9.22
CA ALA A 58 3.97 -14.12 -10.11
C ALA A 58 5.15 -14.48 -11.02
N ARG A 59 5.92 -13.49 -11.49
CA ARG A 59 7.17 -13.72 -12.24
C ARG A 59 8.23 -14.41 -11.39
N ASP A 60 8.32 -14.07 -10.10
CA ASP A 60 9.25 -14.66 -9.14
C ASP A 60 8.75 -16.02 -8.56
N GLY A 61 7.58 -16.49 -9.02
CA GLY A 61 7.03 -17.82 -8.69
C GLY A 61 6.26 -17.90 -7.38
N LEU A 62 6.08 -16.78 -6.70
CA LEU A 62 5.39 -16.65 -5.42
C LEU A 62 3.86 -16.72 -5.58
N MET A 63 3.36 -16.44 -6.79
CA MET A 63 1.95 -16.52 -7.17
C MET A 63 1.75 -17.42 -8.41
N PRO A 64 0.50 -17.88 -8.67
CA PRO A 64 0.17 -18.61 -9.89
C PRO A 64 0.58 -17.85 -11.15
N LYS A 65 1.21 -18.54 -12.11
CA LYS A 65 1.70 -17.95 -13.37
C LYS A 65 0.61 -17.27 -14.20
N SER A 66 -0.65 -17.58 -13.94
CA SER A 66 -1.82 -16.96 -14.56
C SER A 66 -1.88 -15.44 -14.28
N PHE A 67 -1.41 -14.98 -13.12
CA PHE A 67 -1.28 -13.55 -12.81
C PHE A 67 -0.14 -12.86 -13.55
N ALA A 68 0.82 -13.62 -14.09
CA ALA A 68 1.88 -13.12 -14.98
C ALA A 68 1.51 -13.21 -16.47
N ALA A 69 0.33 -13.76 -16.81
CA ALA A 69 -0.11 -13.88 -18.20
C ALA A 69 -0.49 -12.50 -18.75
N VAL A 70 0.37 -11.96 -19.62
CA VAL A 70 0.18 -10.66 -20.27
C VAL A 70 -0.59 -10.86 -21.58
N ASN A 71 -1.64 -10.06 -21.80
CA ASN A 71 -2.36 -10.09 -23.07
C ASN A 71 -1.44 -9.57 -24.21
N PRO A 72 -1.28 -10.30 -25.34
CA PRO A 72 -0.36 -9.91 -26.41
C PRO A 72 -0.66 -8.54 -27.06
N GLU A 73 -1.92 -8.13 -27.04
CA GLU A 73 -2.38 -6.90 -27.71
C GLU A 73 -2.32 -5.65 -26.80
N HIS A 74 -2.65 -5.82 -25.52
CA HIS A 74 -2.76 -4.70 -24.57
C HIS A 74 -1.55 -4.58 -23.64
N HIS A 75 -0.61 -5.54 -23.69
CA HIS A 75 0.60 -5.60 -22.86
C HIS A 75 0.36 -5.42 -21.34
N VAL A 76 -0.84 -5.78 -20.86
CA VAL A 76 -1.22 -5.72 -19.45
C VAL A 76 -1.61 -7.12 -18.91
N PRO A 77 -1.33 -7.40 -17.63
CA PRO A 77 -1.75 -8.64 -16.97
C PRO A 77 -3.26 -8.56 -16.65
N TRP A 78 -4.11 -8.91 -17.62
CA TRP A 78 -5.56 -8.69 -17.54
C TRP A 78 -6.23 -9.39 -16.34
N GLN A 79 -5.77 -10.59 -15.98
CA GLN A 79 -6.29 -11.33 -14.83
C GLN A 79 -5.98 -10.63 -13.52
N ALA A 80 -4.74 -10.16 -13.35
CA ALA A 80 -4.34 -9.43 -12.16
C ALA A 80 -5.14 -8.12 -12.04
N THR A 81 -5.32 -7.40 -13.15
CA THR A 81 -6.16 -6.19 -13.18
C THR A 81 -7.58 -6.47 -12.74
N LEU A 82 -8.25 -7.47 -13.33
CA LEU A 82 -9.65 -7.79 -13.03
C LEU A 82 -9.83 -8.22 -11.56
N TRP A 83 -8.97 -9.10 -11.07
CA TRP A 83 -9.07 -9.59 -9.70
C TRP A 83 -8.81 -8.50 -8.67
N VAL A 84 -7.78 -7.68 -8.87
CA VAL A 84 -7.43 -6.60 -7.94
C VAL A 84 -8.56 -5.58 -7.87
N THR A 85 -9.06 -5.11 -9.02
CA THR A 85 -10.10 -4.07 -9.05
C THR A 85 -11.44 -4.60 -8.55
N LEU A 86 -11.81 -5.85 -8.86
CA LEU A 86 -13.03 -6.47 -8.37
C LEU A 86 -13.01 -6.61 -6.84
N VAL A 87 -11.92 -7.16 -6.29
CA VAL A 87 -11.78 -7.33 -4.84
C VAL A 87 -11.74 -5.96 -4.15
N ALA A 88 -11.02 -4.98 -4.70
CA ALA A 88 -10.98 -3.62 -4.17
C ALA A 88 -12.37 -2.96 -4.19
N ALA A 89 -13.15 -3.12 -5.26
CA ALA A 89 -14.50 -2.58 -5.36
C ALA A 89 -15.46 -3.21 -4.34
N ILE A 90 -15.39 -4.52 -4.14
CA ILE A 90 -16.21 -5.23 -3.15
C ILE A 90 -15.85 -4.76 -1.74
N ILE A 91 -14.56 -4.79 -1.39
CA ILE A 91 -14.09 -4.40 -0.05
C ILE A 91 -14.41 -2.92 0.21
N GLY A 92 -14.14 -2.05 -0.76
CA GLY A 92 -14.43 -0.61 -0.65
C GLY A 92 -15.92 -0.29 -0.53
N GLY A 93 -16.80 -1.14 -1.05
CA GLY A 93 -18.26 -0.97 -0.94
C GLY A 93 -18.85 -1.43 0.40
N ILE A 94 -18.21 -2.38 1.09
CA ILE A 94 -18.77 -3.00 2.31
C ILE A 94 -18.02 -2.65 3.60
N ALA A 95 -16.74 -2.31 3.51
CA ALA A 95 -15.90 -2.20 4.69
C ALA A 95 -15.89 -0.76 5.24
N PRO A 96 -15.95 -0.58 6.57
CA PRO A 96 -15.96 0.74 7.19
C PRO A 96 -14.64 1.48 6.95
N LEU A 97 -14.72 2.76 6.57
CA LEU A 97 -13.56 3.59 6.20
C LEU A 97 -12.56 3.74 7.34
N ASP A 98 -13.02 3.82 8.59
CA ASP A 98 -12.14 3.98 9.76
C ASP A 98 -11.22 2.78 9.93
N VAL A 99 -11.78 1.57 9.80
CA VAL A 99 -11.00 0.32 9.90
C VAL A 99 -10.05 0.19 8.71
N LEU A 100 -10.48 0.57 7.51
CA LEU A 100 -9.61 0.57 6.33
C LEU A 100 -8.44 1.56 6.50
N GLY A 101 -8.71 2.76 6.98
CA GLY A 101 -7.71 3.78 7.25
C GLY A 101 -6.67 3.31 8.26
N ASP A 102 -7.12 2.70 9.35
CA ASP A 102 -6.25 2.12 10.37
C ASP A 102 -5.37 0.99 9.79
N LEU A 103 -5.95 0.07 9.02
CA LEU A 103 -5.21 -1.05 8.42
C LEU A 103 -4.20 -0.59 7.37
N VAL A 104 -4.56 0.37 6.52
CA VAL A 104 -3.67 0.96 5.51
C VAL A 104 -2.52 1.70 6.19
N SER A 105 -2.81 2.47 7.24
CA SER A 105 -1.79 3.20 8.01
C SER A 105 -0.81 2.23 8.68
N LEU A 106 -1.32 1.20 9.35
CA LEU A 106 -0.49 0.18 10.00
C LEU A 106 0.40 -0.55 8.98
N GLY A 107 -0.16 -0.95 7.83
CA GLY A 107 0.59 -1.60 6.76
C GLY A 107 1.68 -0.70 6.17
N THR A 108 1.39 0.59 5.96
CA THR A 108 2.36 1.56 5.42
C THR A 108 3.48 1.84 6.41
N LEU A 109 3.16 2.05 7.69
CA LEU A 109 4.15 2.24 8.76
C LEU A 109 5.06 1.01 8.89
N MET A 110 4.49 -0.20 8.81
CA MET A 110 5.27 -1.45 8.81
C MET A 110 6.22 -1.51 7.62
N ALA A 111 5.74 -1.18 6.41
CA ALA A 111 6.57 -1.17 5.21
C ALA A 111 7.71 -0.14 5.32
N PHE A 112 7.45 1.06 5.86
CA PHE A 112 8.47 2.07 6.10
C PHE A 112 9.50 1.63 7.15
N ALA A 113 9.05 1.05 8.27
CA ALA A 113 9.96 0.50 9.27
C ALA A 113 10.86 -0.60 8.66
N LEU A 114 10.28 -1.50 7.84
CA LEU A 114 11.03 -2.55 7.15
C LEU A 114 12.05 -1.96 6.17
N VAL A 115 11.70 -0.93 5.41
CA VAL A 115 12.62 -0.25 4.48
C VAL A 115 13.77 0.42 5.25
N CYS A 116 13.50 1.08 6.37
CA CYS A 116 14.54 1.64 7.23
C CYS A 116 15.55 0.56 7.66
N VAL A 117 15.07 -0.60 8.13
CA VAL A 117 15.96 -1.72 8.49
C VAL A 117 16.67 -2.30 7.26
N ALA A 118 15.96 -2.51 6.15
CA ALA A 118 16.52 -3.10 4.93
C ALA A 118 17.66 -2.24 4.35
N THR A 119 17.55 -0.91 4.41
CA THR A 119 18.63 -0.01 3.95
C THR A 119 19.90 -0.11 4.81
N LEU A 120 19.76 -0.35 6.12
CA LEU A 120 20.90 -0.62 7.01
C LEU A 120 21.55 -1.96 6.69
N VAL A 121 20.74 -3.00 6.53
CA VAL A 121 21.21 -4.34 6.17
C VAL A 121 21.94 -4.30 4.82
N LEU A 122 21.40 -3.60 3.82
CA LEU A 122 22.02 -3.46 2.51
C LEU A 122 23.34 -2.69 2.55
N ARG A 123 23.52 -1.76 3.51
CA ARG A 123 24.80 -1.07 3.69
C ARG A 123 25.90 -2.00 4.22
N ILE A 124 25.54 -3.00 5.01
CA ILE A 124 26.48 -3.98 5.58
C ILE A 124 26.74 -5.11 4.58
N ARG A 125 25.69 -5.63 3.93
CA ARG A 125 25.77 -6.81 3.05
C ARG A 125 26.36 -6.53 1.67
N ASP A 126 26.09 -5.36 1.10
CA ASP A 126 26.55 -5.00 -0.26
C ASP A 126 27.09 -3.55 -0.30
N PRO A 127 28.29 -3.32 0.25
CA PRO A 127 28.87 -1.99 0.36
C PRO A 127 29.36 -1.43 -0.98
N HIS A 128 29.71 -2.28 -1.96
CA HIS A 128 30.33 -1.88 -3.23
C HIS A 128 29.33 -1.51 -4.34
N ARG A 129 28.03 -1.74 -4.12
CA ARG A 129 26.99 -1.37 -5.08
C ARG A 129 27.03 0.13 -5.43
N PRO A 130 26.99 0.52 -6.72
CA PRO A 130 26.93 1.93 -7.12
C PRO A 130 25.61 2.55 -6.64
N ARG A 131 25.69 3.69 -5.94
CA ARG A 131 24.55 4.41 -5.32
C ARG A 131 24.55 5.85 -5.82
N PRO A 132 23.69 6.21 -6.81
CA PRO A 132 23.60 7.57 -7.34
C PRO A 132 23.19 8.61 -6.29
N PHE A 133 22.38 8.19 -5.32
CA PHE A 133 21.98 9.00 -4.16
C PHE A 133 22.37 8.28 -2.86
N ARG A 134 22.85 9.05 -1.88
CA ARG A 134 23.23 8.54 -0.54
C ARG A 134 22.60 9.42 0.52
N VAL A 135 21.89 8.78 1.45
CA VAL A 135 21.27 9.46 2.60
C VAL A 135 22.38 9.93 3.56
N PRO A 136 22.41 11.22 3.94
CA PRO A 136 23.32 11.70 4.97
C PRO A 136 22.99 11.03 6.31
N TYR A 137 24.01 10.61 7.07
CA TYR A 137 23.85 9.95 8.37
C TYR A 137 22.85 8.77 8.39
N LEU A 138 22.88 7.90 7.37
CA LEU A 138 21.99 6.73 7.23
C LEU A 138 21.68 5.97 8.54
N PRO A 139 22.64 5.59 9.41
CA PRO A 139 22.33 4.87 10.64
C PRO A 139 21.38 5.65 11.56
N ALA A 140 21.61 6.95 11.75
CA ALA A 140 20.74 7.77 12.57
C ALA A 140 19.35 7.93 11.93
N VAL A 141 19.30 8.27 10.63
CA VAL A 141 18.04 8.49 9.90
C VAL A 141 17.18 7.23 9.88
N ALA A 142 17.78 6.07 9.59
CA ALA A 142 17.05 4.81 9.53
C ALA A 142 16.58 4.34 10.91
N VAL A 143 17.41 4.48 11.96
CA VAL A 143 17.01 4.10 13.32
C VAL A 143 15.90 5.01 13.84
N ILE A 144 16.05 6.33 13.71
CA ILE A 144 15.02 7.29 14.13
C ILE A 144 13.73 7.05 13.34
N GLY A 145 13.82 6.88 12.02
CA GLY A 145 12.66 6.58 11.18
C GLY A 145 11.93 5.30 11.59
N ALA A 146 12.67 4.22 11.83
CA ALA A 146 12.11 2.95 12.29
C ALA A 146 11.45 3.09 13.68
N VAL A 147 12.11 3.78 14.63
CA VAL A 147 11.57 4.02 15.97
C VAL A 147 10.29 4.84 15.92
N VAL A 148 10.26 5.91 15.13
CA VAL A 148 9.05 6.75 14.96
C VAL A 148 7.92 5.94 14.32
N CYS A 149 8.20 5.16 13.28
CA CYS A 149 7.18 4.32 12.64
C CYS A 149 6.60 3.31 13.63
N VAL A 150 7.46 2.61 14.38
CA VAL A 150 7.02 1.63 15.40
C VAL A 150 6.25 2.30 16.53
N ALA A 151 6.71 3.46 17.01
CA ALA A 151 6.00 4.22 18.05
C ALA A 151 4.59 4.61 17.60
N LEU A 152 4.43 5.09 16.37
CA LEU A 152 3.12 5.37 15.80
C LEU A 152 2.28 4.10 15.60
N MET A 153 2.88 2.97 15.27
CA MET A 153 2.13 1.71 15.18
C MET A 153 1.60 1.23 16.52
N VAL A 154 2.30 1.51 17.62
CA VAL A 154 1.87 1.13 18.99
C VAL A 154 0.64 1.94 19.44
N THR A 155 0.44 3.14 18.90
CA THR A 155 -0.77 3.93 19.22
C THR A 155 -2.03 3.39 18.54
N LEU A 156 -1.89 2.56 17.50
CA LEU A 156 -3.01 1.85 16.89
C LEU A 156 -3.40 0.67 17.78
N GLY A 157 -4.64 0.67 18.27
CA GLY A 157 -5.12 -0.29 19.27
C GLY A 157 -4.91 -1.77 18.88
N LEU A 158 -4.89 -2.64 19.90
CA LEU A 158 -4.56 -4.08 19.77
C LEU A 158 -5.41 -4.83 18.73
N ALA A 159 -6.66 -4.40 18.52
CA ALA A 159 -7.55 -5.00 17.53
C ALA A 159 -7.00 -4.88 16.09
N ASN A 160 -6.29 -3.79 15.77
CA ASN A 160 -5.70 -3.58 14.45
C ASN A 160 -4.47 -4.46 14.24
N TRP A 161 -3.67 -4.64 15.30
CA TRP A 161 -2.56 -5.59 15.32
C TRP A 161 -3.01 -7.03 15.11
N LEU A 162 -4.12 -7.45 15.72
CA LEU A 162 -4.68 -8.79 15.50
C LEU A 162 -5.12 -9.01 14.06
N ARG A 163 -5.84 -8.04 13.46
CA ARG A 163 -6.26 -8.11 12.05
C ARG A 163 -5.05 -8.18 11.10
N PHE A 164 -4.06 -7.33 11.31
CA PHE A 164 -2.82 -7.34 10.54
C PHE A 164 -2.04 -8.64 10.72
N GLY A 165 -1.94 -9.13 11.96
CA GLY A 165 -1.29 -10.40 12.29
C GLY A 165 -1.98 -11.58 11.60
N ALA A 166 -3.31 -11.64 11.66
CA ALA A 166 -4.09 -12.68 10.98
C ALA A 166 -3.85 -12.66 9.46
N TRP A 167 -3.87 -11.48 8.82
CA TRP A 167 -3.57 -11.35 7.40
C TRP A 167 -2.13 -11.74 7.07
N SER A 168 -1.16 -11.35 7.91
CA SER A 168 0.25 -11.70 7.74
C SER A 168 0.49 -13.20 7.86
N VAL A 169 -0.17 -13.86 8.82
CA VAL A 169 -0.14 -15.32 8.98
C VAL A 169 -0.75 -16.01 7.77
N LEU A 170 -1.89 -15.53 7.26
CA LEU A 170 -2.49 -16.06 6.04
C LEU A 170 -1.52 -15.95 4.85
N GLY A 171 -0.86 -14.81 4.68
CA GLY A 171 0.17 -14.61 3.64
C GLY A 171 1.35 -15.57 3.80
N LEU A 172 1.83 -15.80 5.02
CA LEU A 172 2.88 -16.77 5.33
C LEU A 172 2.45 -18.20 4.99
N VAL A 173 1.23 -18.61 5.34
CA VAL A 173 0.71 -19.95 5.02
C VAL A 173 0.69 -20.16 3.50
N ILE A 174 0.19 -19.19 2.73
CA ILE A 174 0.20 -19.25 1.26
C ILE A 174 1.64 -19.36 0.73
N TYR A 175 2.56 -18.58 1.29
CA TYR A 175 3.99 -18.64 0.93
C TYR A 175 4.62 -20.02 1.20
N PHE A 176 4.38 -20.62 2.37
CA PHE A 176 4.94 -21.93 2.72
C PHE A 176 4.34 -23.08 1.90
N VAL A 177 3.02 -23.04 1.63
CA VAL A 177 2.31 -24.10 0.89
C VAL A 177 2.62 -24.05 -0.60
N TYR A 178 2.60 -22.86 -1.20
CA TYR A 178 2.77 -22.69 -2.65
C TYR A 178 4.13 -22.08 -3.03
N GLY A 179 4.47 -20.95 -2.40
CA GLY A 179 5.62 -20.12 -2.76
C GLY A 179 6.97 -20.85 -2.68
N MET A 180 7.23 -21.59 -1.60
CA MET A 180 8.52 -22.30 -1.44
C MET A 180 8.74 -23.39 -2.49
N ARG A 181 7.71 -24.19 -2.80
CA ARG A 181 7.82 -25.29 -3.77
C ARG A 181 7.95 -24.77 -5.19
N ASN A 182 7.26 -23.68 -5.52
CA ASN A 182 7.23 -23.16 -6.89
C ASN A 182 8.39 -22.21 -7.20
N SER A 183 8.83 -21.39 -6.23
CA SER A 183 10.01 -20.51 -6.38
C SER A 183 11.31 -21.31 -6.48
N ALA A 184 11.45 -22.40 -5.70
CA ALA A 184 12.59 -23.32 -5.85
C ALA A 184 12.63 -24.01 -7.22
N ARG A 185 11.48 -24.40 -7.76
CA ARG A 185 11.37 -25.01 -9.11
C ARG A 185 11.75 -24.03 -10.22
N GLN A 186 11.38 -22.76 -10.11
CA GLN A 186 11.75 -21.75 -11.10
C GLN A 186 13.24 -21.37 -11.04
N ARG A 187 13.82 -21.25 -9.85
CA ARG A 187 15.27 -21.06 -9.71
C ARG A 187 16.07 -22.23 -10.28
N ALA A 188 15.59 -23.47 -10.06
CA ALA A 188 16.21 -24.66 -10.63
C ALA A 188 16.10 -24.69 -12.17
N ALA A 189 14.97 -24.25 -12.74
CA ALA A 189 14.80 -24.14 -14.20
C ALA A 189 15.71 -23.06 -14.81
N GLN A 190 15.86 -21.91 -14.16
CA GLN A 190 16.76 -20.82 -14.60
C GLN A 190 18.25 -21.16 -14.50
N MET A 191 18.62 -22.10 -13.63
CA MET A 191 20.01 -22.59 -13.53
C MET A 191 20.32 -23.72 -14.52
N ALA A 192 19.30 -24.27 -15.19
CA ALA A 192 19.44 -25.33 -16.17
C ALA A 192 19.48 -24.82 -17.63
N GLU A 193 19.16 -23.53 -17.84
CA GLU A 193 19.38 -22.77 -19.09
C GLU A 193 20.74 -22.05 -19.03
#